data_AF-A0A1Y4C0Q4-F1
#
_entry.id   AF-A0A1Y4C0Q4-F1
#
_cell.length_a   1.000
_cell.length_b   1.000
_cell.length_c   1.000
_cell.angle_alpha   90.00
_cell.angle_beta   90.00
_cell.angle_gamma   90.00
#
_symmetry.space_group_name_H-M   'P 1'
#
loop_
_entity.id
_entity.type
_entity.pdbx_description
1 polymer ?
#
loop_
_entity_poly.entity_id
_entity_poly.type
_entity_poly.pdbx_seq_one_letter_code
_entity_poly.pdbx_strand_id
1 'polypeptide(L)'
;MTITDMARMLMNADQYQRGVTQPKYPNGAAVAHPDTPDDGMDITGMTAADFHTIPVSKEIEQKVRDRVFENMKYRYGMTGTGNEYGEMVHSYLMSIPAKDRRDAAYTIDQIHFDAVDKINAFVKSRVPGWQPGQAFDTSILDEYRQGVDVKA
;
A
#
# COMPACT_ATOMS: atom_id res chain seq x y z
N MET A 1 -15.04 -40.90 -29.37
CA MET A 1 -14.18 -39.71 -29.59
C MET A 1 -13.29 -40.03 -30.77
N THR A 2 -13.32 -39.21 -31.82
CA THR A 2 -12.60 -39.51 -33.06
C THR A 2 -11.21 -38.84 -33.07
N ILE A 3 -10.30 -39.33 -33.91
CA ILE A 3 -8.96 -38.74 -34.07
C ILE A 3 -9.05 -37.26 -34.47
N THR A 4 -10.09 -36.88 -35.24
CA THR A 4 -10.39 -35.50 -35.63
C THR A 4 -10.78 -34.63 -34.44
N ASP A 5 -11.48 -35.19 -33.45
CA ASP A 5 -11.86 -34.47 -32.22
C ASP A 5 -10.64 -34.22 -31.32
N MET A 6 -9.74 -35.21 -31.23
CA MET A 6 -8.47 -35.07 -30.51
C MET A 6 -7.55 -34.05 -31.18
N ALA A 7 -7.49 -34.03 -32.51
CA ALA A 7 -6.70 -33.05 -33.25
C ALA A 7 -7.23 -31.61 -33.06
N ARG A 8 -8.56 -31.41 -33.01
CA ARG A 8 -9.15 -30.11 -32.67
C ARG A 8 -8.89 -29.71 -31.22
N MET A 9 -8.99 -30.63 -30.28
CA MET A 9 -8.68 -30.35 -28.88
C MET A 9 -7.21 -29.98 -28.70
N LEU A 10 -6.30 -30.69 -29.36
CA LEU A 10 -4.86 -30.39 -29.32
C LEU A 10 -4.54 -29.06 -30.02
N MET A 11 -5.16 -28.74 -31.16
CA MET A 11 -4.98 -27.44 -31.81
C MET A 11 -5.56 -26.29 -30.99
N ASN A 12 -6.71 -26.48 -30.34
CA ASN A 12 -7.28 -25.47 -29.43
C ASN A 12 -6.41 -25.31 -28.17
N ALA A 13 -5.87 -26.40 -27.62
CA ALA A 13 -4.96 -26.35 -26.47
C ALA A 13 -3.62 -25.69 -26.85
N ASP A 14 -3.07 -25.99 -28.03
CA ASP A 14 -1.84 -25.41 -28.53
C ASP A 14 -2.04 -23.93 -28.91
N GLN A 15 -3.22 -23.53 -29.41
CA GLN A 15 -3.59 -22.12 -29.59
C GLN A 15 -3.80 -21.41 -28.24
N TYR A 16 -4.39 -22.07 -27.25
CA TYR A 16 -4.52 -21.52 -25.89
C TYR A 16 -3.14 -21.34 -25.25
N GLN A 17 -2.19 -22.25 -25.50
CA GLN A 17 -0.82 -22.12 -25.01
C GLN A 17 0.02 -21.10 -25.80
N ARG A 18 -0.18 -20.98 -27.11
CA ARG A 18 0.54 -20.02 -27.97
C ARG A 18 0.00 -18.59 -27.91
N GLY A 19 -1.27 -18.41 -27.53
CA GLY A 19 -1.90 -17.09 -27.36
C GLY A 19 -1.52 -16.37 -26.05
N VAL A 20 -0.94 -17.09 -25.08
CA VAL A 20 -0.42 -16.54 -23.82
C VAL A 20 1.06 -16.87 -23.67
N THR A 21 1.90 -16.27 -24.51
CA THR A 21 3.26 -15.95 -24.05
C THR A 21 3.15 -14.83 -23.02
N GLN A 22 2.78 -15.20 -21.80
CA GLN A 22 2.80 -14.29 -20.66
C GLN A 22 4.22 -13.72 -20.51
N PRO A 23 4.41 -12.39 -20.49
CA PRO A 23 5.73 -11.79 -20.36
C PRO A 23 6.40 -12.25 -19.06
N LYS A 24 7.57 -12.88 -19.14
CA LYS A 24 8.35 -13.19 -17.94
C LYS A 24 8.96 -11.89 -17.41
N TYR A 25 8.49 -11.43 -16.26
CA TYR A 25 9.05 -10.25 -15.62
C TYR A 25 10.43 -10.53 -15.02
N PRO A 26 11.38 -9.59 -15.10
CA PRO A 26 12.75 -9.77 -14.57
C PRO A 26 12.82 -10.08 -13.08
N ASN A 27 11.79 -9.69 -12.31
CA ASN A 27 11.67 -9.93 -10.88
C ASN A 27 11.04 -11.30 -10.53
N GLY A 28 10.70 -12.13 -11.52
CA GLY A 28 10.10 -13.45 -11.32
C GLY A 28 8.63 -13.42 -10.88
N ALA A 29 7.98 -12.26 -10.90
CA ALA A 29 6.56 -12.15 -10.58
C ALA A 29 5.69 -12.90 -11.60
N ALA A 30 4.61 -13.52 -11.11
CA ALA A 30 3.59 -14.12 -11.96
C ALA A 30 2.86 -13.02 -12.73
N VAL A 31 2.54 -13.29 -14.00
CA VAL A 31 1.71 -12.39 -14.80
C VAL A 31 0.27 -12.54 -14.35
N ALA A 32 -0.44 -11.42 -14.22
CA ALA A 32 -1.88 -11.43 -14.04
C ALA A 32 -2.55 -12.25 -15.17
N HIS A 33 -3.71 -12.85 -14.87
CA HIS A 33 -4.48 -13.54 -15.91
C HIS A 33 -4.86 -12.51 -16.99
N PRO A 34 -4.84 -12.85 -18.29
CA PRO A 34 -5.16 -11.90 -19.36
C PRO A 34 -6.53 -11.23 -19.23
N ASP A 35 -7.47 -11.91 -18.56
CA ASP A 35 -8.83 -11.41 -18.31
C ASP A 35 -8.97 -10.65 -16.98
N THR A 36 -7.90 -10.47 -16.21
CA THR A 36 -7.94 -9.62 -15.01
C THR A 36 -8.04 -8.16 -15.46
N PRO A 37 -9.13 -7.44 -15.11
CA PRO A 37 -9.23 -6.02 -15.45
C PRO A 37 -8.08 -5.26 -14.80
N ASP A 38 -7.46 -4.35 -15.56
CA ASP A 38 -6.48 -3.42 -15.01
C ASP A 38 -7.16 -2.52 -13.98
N ASP A 39 -6.87 -2.78 -12.71
CA ASP A 39 -7.39 -2.03 -11.58
C ASP A 39 -6.56 -0.76 -11.31
N GLY A 40 -5.53 -0.49 -12.12
CA GLY A 40 -4.63 0.64 -11.99
C GLY A 40 -3.56 0.45 -10.91
N MET A 41 -3.37 -0.78 -10.42
CA MET A 41 -2.47 -1.12 -9.32
C MET A 41 -1.38 -2.13 -9.69
N ASP A 42 -1.27 -2.52 -10.96
CA ASP A 42 -0.20 -3.41 -11.41
C ASP A 42 1.17 -2.71 -11.27
N ILE A 43 1.99 -3.24 -10.37
CA ILE A 43 3.38 -2.80 -10.14
C ILE A 43 4.40 -3.77 -10.73
N THR A 44 3.93 -4.76 -11.49
CA THR A 44 4.79 -5.86 -11.94
C THR A 44 5.84 -5.39 -12.93
N GLY A 45 7.11 -5.71 -12.66
CA GLY A 45 8.24 -5.28 -13.49
C GLY A 45 8.69 -3.83 -13.27
N MET A 46 8.06 -3.08 -12.37
CA MET A 46 8.47 -1.72 -12.02
C MET A 46 9.70 -1.69 -11.10
N THR A 47 10.37 -0.56 -11.11
CA THR A 47 11.51 -0.19 -10.29
C THR A 47 11.16 1.01 -9.41
N ALA A 48 12.02 1.34 -8.44
CA ALA A 48 11.83 2.53 -7.61
C ALA A 48 11.73 3.85 -8.41
N ALA A 49 12.31 3.91 -9.62
CA ALA A 49 12.27 5.10 -10.47
C ALA A 49 10.90 5.33 -11.14
N ASP A 50 10.06 4.29 -11.21
CA ASP A 50 8.73 4.35 -11.86
C ASP A 50 7.63 4.88 -10.93
N PHE A 51 7.93 5.04 -9.64
CA PHE A 51 7.00 5.54 -8.64
C PHE A 51 7.08 7.07 -8.55
N HIS A 52 5.92 7.71 -8.55
CA HIS A 52 5.79 9.15 -8.44
C HIS A 52 4.78 9.53 -7.37
N THR A 53 5.05 10.62 -6.65
CA THR A 53 4.07 11.18 -5.73
C THR A 53 3.11 12.11 -6.47
N ILE A 54 1.81 11.96 -6.22
CA ILE A 54 0.76 12.84 -6.73
C ILE A 54 -0.03 13.43 -5.55
N PRO A 55 -0.68 14.59 -5.69
CA PRO A 55 -1.55 15.09 -4.65
C PRO A 55 -2.69 14.10 -4.35
N VAL A 56 -2.93 13.84 -3.07
CA VAL A 56 -4.09 13.07 -2.59
C VAL A 56 -5.04 13.98 -1.81
N SER A 57 -6.24 13.51 -1.47
CA SER A 57 -7.20 14.35 -0.74
C SER A 57 -6.70 14.64 0.68
N LYS A 58 -6.96 15.86 1.18
CA LYS A 58 -6.61 16.22 2.57
C LYS A 58 -7.25 15.29 3.60
N GLU A 59 -8.41 14.75 3.28
CA GLU A 59 -9.08 13.76 4.13
C GLU A 59 -8.26 12.47 4.29
N ILE A 60 -7.73 11.89 3.20
CA ILE A 60 -6.92 10.66 3.32
C ILE A 60 -5.57 10.95 3.96
N GLU A 61 -4.94 12.11 3.68
CA GLU A 61 -3.72 12.53 4.37
C GLU A 61 -3.93 12.55 5.89
N GLN A 62 -5.03 13.17 6.35
CA GLN A 62 -5.34 13.30 7.76
C GLN A 62 -5.64 11.94 8.40
N LYS A 63 -6.45 11.10 7.75
CA LYS A 63 -6.77 9.76 8.26
C LYS A 63 -5.52 8.87 8.41
N VAL A 64 -4.57 8.95 7.48
CA VAL A 64 -3.28 8.22 7.59
C VAL A 64 -2.50 8.69 8.82
N ARG A 65 -2.38 10.00 9.03
CA ARG A 65 -1.68 10.58 10.19
C ARG A 65 -2.36 10.24 11.51
N ASP A 66 -3.69 10.29 11.54
CA ASP A 66 -4.48 9.90 12.70
C ASP A 66 -4.29 8.42 13.06
N ARG A 67 -4.29 7.52 12.06
CA ARG A 67 -4.04 6.10 12.31
C ARG A 67 -2.65 5.84 12.89
N VAL A 68 -1.64 6.54 12.39
CA VAL A 68 -0.27 6.47 12.94
C VAL A 68 -0.25 6.96 14.39
N PHE A 69 -0.93 8.06 14.68
CA PHE A 69 -1.05 8.58 16.05
C PHE A 69 -1.78 7.61 16.99
N GLU A 70 -2.91 7.02 16.55
CA GLU A 70 -3.65 6.01 17.31
C GLU A 70 -2.81 4.77 17.59
N ASN A 71 -2.07 4.27 16.60
CA ASN A 71 -1.16 3.15 16.79
C ASN A 71 -0.08 3.48 17.81
N MET A 72 0.46 4.70 17.80
CA MET A 72 1.39 5.13 18.82
C MET A 72 0.73 5.20 20.22
N LYS A 73 -0.45 5.83 20.31
CA LYS A 73 -1.13 6.11 21.58
C LYS A 73 -1.70 4.87 22.25
N TYR A 74 -2.23 3.92 21.48
CA TYR A 74 -2.93 2.76 22.05
C TYR A 74 -2.16 1.45 21.90
N ARG A 75 -1.10 1.43 21.09
CA ARG A 75 -0.36 0.21 20.74
C ARG A 75 1.16 0.41 20.73
N TYR A 76 1.65 1.52 21.28
CA TYR A 76 3.08 1.83 21.39
C TYR A 76 3.84 1.76 20.04
N GLY A 77 3.16 2.15 18.97
CA GLY A 77 3.72 2.19 17.61
C GLY A 77 3.50 0.90 16.82
N MET A 78 2.86 -0.11 17.40
CA MET A 78 2.49 -1.34 16.69
C MET A 78 1.17 -1.17 15.93
N THR A 79 1.06 -1.82 14.79
CA THR A 79 -0.21 -1.94 14.07
C THR A 79 -1.13 -2.93 14.78
N GLY A 80 -2.45 -2.71 14.66
CA GLY A 80 -3.44 -3.70 15.09
C GLY A 80 -3.38 -4.99 14.27
N THR A 81 -4.17 -5.99 14.67
CA THR A 81 -4.32 -7.27 13.95
C THR A 81 -5.35 -7.21 12.82
N GLY A 82 -6.09 -6.11 12.69
CA GLY A 82 -7.07 -5.88 11.64
C GLY A 82 -6.48 -5.26 10.38
N ASN A 83 -7.28 -5.20 9.32
CA ASN A 83 -6.91 -4.62 8.04
C ASN A 83 -7.54 -3.23 7.82
N GLU A 84 -7.90 -2.49 8.88
CA GLU A 84 -8.67 -1.26 8.72
C GLU A 84 -7.90 -0.18 7.94
N TYR A 85 -6.57 -0.17 8.06
CA TYR A 85 -5.72 0.70 7.24
C TYR A 85 -5.78 0.32 5.76
N GLY A 86 -5.64 -0.97 5.44
CA GLY A 86 -5.73 -1.47 4.06
C GLY A 86 -7.10 -1.22 3.45
N GLU A 87 -8.18 -1.43 4.20
CA GLU A 87 -9.56 -1.15 3.75
C GLU A 87 -9.80 0.34 3.49
N MET A 88 -9.28 1.21 4.37
CA MET A 88 -9.33 2.65 4.21
C MET A 88 -8.60 3.11 2.95
N VAL A 89 -7.35 2.65 2.74
CA VAL A 89 -6.55 2.99 1.56
C VAL A 89 -7.22 2.45 0.30
N HIS A 90 -7.62 1.19 0.29
CA HIS A 90 -8.30 0.57 -0.84
C HIS A 90 -9.57 1.33 -1.23
N SER A 91 -10.41 1.70 -0.25
CA SER A 91 -11.64 2.46 -0.50
C SER A 91 -11.36 3.82 -1.14
N TYR A 92 -10.31 4.51 -0.71
CA TYR A 92 -9.87 5.76 -1.33
C TYR A 92 -9.39 5.54 -2.77
N LEU A 93 -8.55 4.53 -3.02
CA LEU A 93 -8.03 4.25 -4.35
C LEU A 93 -9.15 3.90 -5.35
N MET A 94 -10.16 3.14 -4.90
CA MET A 94 -11.32 2.84 -5.75
C MET A 94 -12.20 4.06 -6.06
N SER A 95 -12.08 5.15 -5.29
CA SER A 95 -12.80 6.40 -5.54
C SER A 95 -12.14 7.31 -6.59
N ILE A 96 -10.90 7.02 -7.00
CA ILE A 96 -10.14 7.82 -7.97
C ILE A 96 -9.91 7.08 -9.30
N PRO A 97 -9.53 7.78 -10.40
CA PRO A 97 -9.28 7.16 -11.70
C PRO A 97 -8.19 6.10 -11.64
N ALA A 98 -8.39 4.97 -12.34
CA ALA A 98 -7.48 3.82 -12.32
C ALA A 98 -6.01 4.21 -12.57
N LYS A 99 -5.77 5.03 -13.59
CA LYS A 99 -4.43 5.52 -13.97
C LYS A 99 -3.65 6.23 -12.85
N ASP A 100 -4.33 6.75 -11.83
CA ASP A 100 -3.73 7.53 -10.74
C ASP A 100 -3.56 6.68 -9.47
N ARG A 101 -4.13 5.47 -9.40
CA ARG A 101 -4.23 4.68 -8.16
C ARG A 101 -2.88 4.23 -7.64
N ARG A 102 -2.01 3.69 -8.49
CA ARG A 102 -0.66 3.28 -8.10
C ARG A 102 0.14 4.43 -7.47
N ASP A 103 0.15 5.58 -8.12
CA ASP A 103 0.92 6.75 -7.65
C ASP A 103 0.28 7.38 -6.40
N ALA A 104 -1.05 7.35 -6.29
CA ALA A 104 -1.75 7.72 -5.07
C ALA A 104 -1.42 6.78 -3.90
N ALA A 105 -1.37 5.46 -4.14
CA ALA A 105 -1.01 4.46 -3.15
C ALA A 105 0.42 4.70 -2.65
N TYR A 106 1.35 4.91 -3.58
CA TYR A 106 2.73 5.26 -3.25
C TYR A 106 2.81 6.54 -2.41
N THR A 107 2.04 7.58 -2.76
CA THR A 107 1.99 8.82 -1.99
C THR A 107 1.47 8.58 -0.57
N ILE A 108 0.43 7.77 -0.41
CA ILE A 108 -0.13 7.41 0.89
C ILE A 108 0.90 6.67 1.75
N ASP A 109 1.67 5.76 1.18
CA ASP A 109 2.78 5.08 1.87
C ASP A 109 3.85 6.08 2.32
N GLN A 110 4.23 7.04 1.46
CA GLN A 110 5.18 8.09 1.85
C GLN A 110 4.67 8.95 3.01
N ILE A 111 3.38 9.31 3.01
CA ILE A 111 2.76 10.05 4.12
C ILE A 111 2.77 9.21 5.40
N HIS A 112 2.51 7.91 5.29
CA HIS A 112 2.55 6.98 6.42
C HIS A 112 3.96 6.90 7.02
N PHE A 113 4.98 6.66 6.20
CA PHE A 113 6.37 6.59 6.67
C PHE A 113 6.84 7.91 7.29
N ASP A 114 6.56 9.05 6.66
CA ASP A 114 6.87 10.37 7.22
C ASP A 114 6.22 10.58 8.59
N ALA A 115 4.95 10.21 8.73
CA ALA A 115 4.23 10.33 10.00
C ALA A 115 4.81 9.40 11.08
N VAL A 116 5.17 8.16 10.72
CA VAL A 116 5.81 7.19 11.62
C VAL A 116 7.17 7.70 12.09
N ASP A 117 8.00 8.20 11.18
CA ASP A 117 9.32 8.74 11.50
C ASP A 117 9.22 9.94 12.46
N LYS A 118 8.31 10.87 12.18
CA LYS A 118 8.09 12.06 13.03
C LYS A 118 7.64 11.70 14.44
N ILE A 119 6.65 10.81 14.57
CA ILE A 119 6.14 10.45 15.89
C ILE A 119 7.14 9.57 16.67
N ASN A 120 7.88 8.70 15.99
CA ASN A 120 8.97 7.92 16.59
C ASN A 120 10.10 8.83 17.10
N ALA A 121 10.51 9.81 16.29
CA ALA A 121 11.51 10.79 16.69
C ALA A 121 11.05 11.61 17.90
N PHE A 122 9.77 12.01 17.92
CA PHE A 122 9.18 12.69 19.07
C PHE A 122 9.24 11.82 20.34
N VAL A 123 8.78 10.56 20.29
CA VAL A 123 8.82 9.66 21.46
C VAL A 123 10.25 9.46 21.94
N LYS A 124 11.21 9.22 21.04
CA LYS A 124 12.64 9.08 21.39
C LYS A 124 13.22 10.33 22.05
N SER A 125 12.73 11.52 21.71
CA SER A 125 13.17 12.78 22.33
C SER A 125 12.69 12.93 23.78
N ARG A 126 11.58 12.29 24.14
CA ARG A 126 11.00 12.32 25.50
C ARG A 126 11.37 11.09 26.33
N VAL A 127 11.58 9.95 25.67
CA VAL A 127 11.89 8.65 26.27
C VAL A 127 13.18 8.11 25.62
N PRO A 128 14.37 8.56 26.08
CA PRO A 128 15.63 8.09 25.54
C PRO A 128 15.77 6.56 25.62
N GLY A 129 16.18 5.93 24.52
CA GLY A 129 16.37 4.47 24.43
C GLY A 129 15.12 3.68 24.03
N TRP A 130 13.95 4.32 23.94
CA TRP A 130 12.71 3.67 23.50
C TRP A 130 12.83 3.04 22.09
N GLN A 131 12.24 1.85 21.94
CA GLN A 131 12.10 1.14 20.67
C GLN A 131 10.61 0.93 20.32
N PRO A 132 10.25 0.86 19.02
CA PRO A 132 8.88 0.55 18.60
C PRO A 132 8.30 -0.69 19.29
N GLY A 133 7.07 -0.56 19.79
CA GLY A 133 6.35 -1.59 20.53
C GLY A 133 6.66 -1.65 22.03
N GLN A 134 7.70 -0.97 22.51
CA GLN A 134 7.98 -0.87 23.94
C GLN A 134 6.97 0.06 24.63
N ALA A 135 6.40 -0.37 25.76
CA ALA A 135 5.50 0.47 26.54
C ALA A 135 6.18 1.74 27.06
N PHE A 136 5.45 2.85 27.06
CA PHE A 136 5.87 4.15 27.61
C PHE A 136 4.65 4.93 28.08
N ASP A 137 4.85 6.05 28.79
CA ASP A 137 3.76 6.95 29.15
C ASP A 137 3.25 7.70 27.91
N THR A 138 2.10 7.29 27.39
CA THR A 138 1.52 7.84 26.16
C THR A 138 0.92 9.24 26.33
N SER A 139 0.84 9.77 27.55
CA SER A 139 0.36 11.15 27.78
C SER A 139 1.27 12.20 27.12
N ILE A 140 2.55 11.88 26.91
CA ILE A 140 3.49 12.75 26.18
C ILE A 140 3.01 13.08 24.76
N LEU A 141 2.14 12.25 24.17
CA LEU A 141 1.62 12.44 22.81
C LEU A 141 0.61 13.60 22.72
N ASP A 142 0.06 14.06 23.84
CA ASP A 142 -0.84 15.21 23.84
C ASP A 142 -0.09 16.50 23.45
N GLU A 143 1.20 16.62 23.80
CA GLU A 143 2.08 17.70 23.32
C GLU A 143 2.34 17.60 21.81
N TYR A 144 2.53 16.38 21.29
CA TYR A 144 2.74 16.15 19.86
C TYR A 144 1.52 16.60 19.04
N ARG A 145 0.32 16.25 19.50
CA ARG A 145 -0.94 16.66 18.83
C ARG A 145 -1.05 18.18 18.74
N GLN A 146 -0.84 18.89 19.85
CA GLN A 146 -0.87 20.35 19.89
C GLN A 146 0.18 20.98 18.98
N GLY A 147 1.40 20.43 18.94
CA GLY A 147 2.47 20.91 18.09
C GLY A 147 2.24 20.70 16.59
N VAL A 148 1.45 19.68 16.21
CA VAL A 148 1.00 19.45 14.83
C VAL A 148 -0.14 20.42 14.47
N ASP A 149 -1.13 20.59 15.34
CA ASP A 149 -2.28 21.47 15.11
C ASP A 149 -1.89 22.95 14.97
N VAL A 150 -0.78 23.38 15.59
CA VAL A 150 -0.24 24.75 15.47
C VAL A 150 0.55 24.98 14.17
N LYS A 151 0.99 23.91 13.50
CA LYS A 151 1.80 23.97 12.27
C LYS A 151 1.00 23.64 10.99
N ALA A 152 -0.25 23.21 11.12
CA ALA A 152 -1.14 22.83 10.03
C ALA A 152 -1.91 24.01 9.44
#